data_AF-A0A1D2AAU5-F1
#
_entry.id   AF-A0A1D2AAU5-F1
#
_cell.length_a   1.000
_cell.length_b   1.000
_cell.length_c   1.000
_cell.angle_alpha   90.00
_cell.angle_beta   90.00
_cell.angle_gamma   90.00
#
_symmetry.space_group_name_H-M   'P 1'
#
loop_
_entity.id
_entity.type
_entity.pdbx_description
1 polymer ?
#
loop_
_entity_poly.entity_id
_entity_poly.type
_entity_poly.pdbx_seq_one_letter_code
_entity_poly.pdbx_strand_id
1 'polypeptide(L)'
;AARLAALEEEAADAWAARETAAVELREYKARAHALLVQKDAELAGAAAAAREEGSAALAEAELRAERAEAAALAAREAAAAAREAAGAELAAEREATGAELARLRASLHEAVDAGEAARRAYAQLRLRYESLELRAAAAARELDEARAGADAAADAAADAARRLERSEAELASTREGAAAARAELETRVADLSERLEAEAREAAALRAAAAPGRATANGEARGIGSEAGEAPAWSLEPDGSAGLSFAPEALEKLTEQHAELQASQRRVDELERECADLEQECALRQEQEAALKETVRELGRELERLRLSGKQMDMEYFKNVMLKLFETGEAGSLLPVVATVLRFSPEELERCRKATAQWGTGHANHTQNGADAPSLLSGLTSWLGSGS
;
A
#
# COMPACT_ATOMS: atom_id res chain seq x y z
N ALA A 1 5.68 90.30 -135.60
CA ALA A 1 5.41 91.20 -134.47
C ALA A 1 4.50 90.53 -133.44
N ALA A 2 3.21 90.31 -133.71
CA ALA A 2 2.27 89.74 -132.72
C ALA A 2 2.65 88.34 -132.16
N ARG A 3 3.16 87.43 -133.00
CA ARG A 3 3.65 86.11 -132.55
C ARG A 3 4.90 86.16 -131.66
N LEU A 4 5.74 87.18 -131.82
CA LEU A 4 6.95 87.35 -130.98
C LEU A 4 6.56 87.89 -129.61
N ALA A 5 5.65 88.87 -129.56
CA ALA A 5 5.11 89.40 -128.30
C ALA A 5 4.37 88.31 -127.48
N ALA A 6 3.60 87.44 -128.13
CA ALA A 6 2.94 86.32 -127.45
C ALA A 6 3.92 85.28 -126.89
N LEU A 7 5.05 85.02 -127.59
CA LEU A 7 6.11 84.14 -127.09
C LEU A 7 6.90 84.76 -125.95
N GLU A 8 7.08 86.09 -125.96
CA GLU A 8 7.71 86.84 -124.86
C GLU A 8 6.82 86.87 -123.61
N GLU A 9 5.50 87.01 -123.78
CA GLU A 9 4.50 86.92 -122.71
C GLU A 9 4.43 85.49 -122.13
N GLU A 10 4.36 84.46 -122.97
CA GLU A 10 4.42 83.05 -122.52
C GLU A 10 5.74 82.72 -121.79
N ALA A 11 6.88 83.27 -122.23
CA ALA A 11 8.16 83.07 -121.58
C ALA A 11 8.24 83.78 -120.21
N ALA A 12 7.65 84.97 -120.08
CA ALA A 12 7.55 85.71 -118.83
C ALA A 12 6.63 84.98 -117.83
N ASP A 13 5.49 84.48 -118.28
CA ASP A 13 4.56 83.67 -117.47
C ASP A 13 5.20 82.35 -117.03
N ALA A 14 5.94 81.68 -117.92
CA ALA A 14 6.67 80.46 -117.59
C ALA A 14 7.79 80.71 -116.56
N TRP A 15 8.47 81.86 -116.64
CA TRP A 15 9.49 82.25 -115.65
C TRP A 15 8.85 82.56 -114.29
N ALA A 16 7.75 83.33 -114.27
CA ALA A 16 6.99 83.62 -113.06
C ALA A 16 6.45 82.34 -112.40
N ALA A 17 5.90 81.40 -113.18
CA ALA A 17 5.43 80.10 -112.70
C ALA A 17 6.58 79.22 -112.16
N ARG A 18 7.78 79.32 -112.76
CA ARG A 18 8.97 78.64 -112.25
C ARG A 18 9.46 79.24 -110.93
N GLU A 19 9.39 80.56 -110.79
CA GLU A 19 9.76 81.27 -109.56
C GLU A 19 8.79 80.92 -108.42
N THR A 20 7.48 80.93 -108.67
CA THR A 20 6.46 80.55 -107.68
C THR A 20 6.63 79.10 -107.25
N ALA A 21 6.80 78.16 -108.20
CA ALA A 21 7.07 76.75 -107.89
C ALA A 21 8.38 76.56 -107.09
N ALA A 22 9.41 77.37 -107.35
CA ALA A 22 10.66 77.33 -106.59
C ALA A 22 10.48 77.84 -105.15
N VAL A 23 9.66 78.87 -104.93
CA VAL A 23 9.30 79.37 -103.60
C VAL A 23 8.49 78.32 -102.84
N GLU A 24 7.44 77.78 -103.46
CA GLU A 24 6.60 76.72 -102.86
C GLU A 24 7.43 75.48 -102.49
N LEU A 25 8.37 75.06 -103.34
CA LEU A 25 9.27 73.96 -103.05
C LEU A 25 10.19 74.26 -101.85
N ARG A 26 10.71 75.49 -101.74
CA ARG A 26 11.52 75.91 -100.59
C ARG A 26 10.70 75.91 -99.31
N GLU A 27 9.49 76.43 -99.34
CA GLU A 27 8.57 76.42 -98.20
C GLU A 27 8.16 75.01 -97.80
N TYR A 28 7.90 74.13 -98.78
CA TYR A 28 7.59 72.73 -98.53
C TYR A 28 8.77 72.03 -97.86
N LYS A 29 10.00 72.22 -98.37
CA LYS A 29 11.21 71.67 -97.76
C LYS A 29 11.43 72.19 -96.34
N ALA A 30 11.22 73.47 -96.10
CA ALA A 30 11.32 74.06 -94.76
C ALA A 30 10.28 73.46 -93.80
N ARG A 31 9.01 73.32 -94.25
CA ARG A 31 7.94 72.68 -93.48
C ARG A 31 8.22 71.20 -93.19
N ALA A 32 8.67 70.45 -94.19
CA ALA A 32 9.03 69.04 -94.04
C ALA A 32 10.21 68.85 -93.07
N HIS A 33 11.24 69.69 -93.17
CA HIS A 33 12.36 69.66 -92.24
C HIS A 33 11.93 70.04 -90.81
N ALA A 34 11.09 71.08 -90.65
CA ALA A 34 10.56 71.44 -89.34
C ALA A 34 9.73 70.31 -88.72
N LEU A 35 8.91 69.62 -89.52
CA LEU A 35 8.14 68.46 -89.07
C LEU A 35 9.04 67.30 -88.67
N LEU A 36 10.10 67.01 -89.44
CA LEU A 36 11.09 65.98 -89.07
C LEU A 36 11.78 66.33 -87.75
N VAL A 37 12.26 67.55 -87.59
CA VAL A 37 12.87 68.02 -86.32
C VAL A 37 11.88 67.91 -85.16
N GLN A 38 10.61 68.26 -85.37
CA GLN A 38 9.57 68.10 -84.36
C GLN A 38 9.37 66.61 -84.00
N LYS A 39 9.32 65.72 -85.00
CA LYS A 39 9.17 64.27 -84.77
C LYS A 39 10.38 63.66 -84.09
N ASP A 40 11.59 64.07 -84.47
CA ASP A 40 12.83 63.65 -83.81
C ASP A 40 12.86 64.11 -82.34
N ALA A 41 12.39 65.32 -82.06
CA ALA A 41 12.25 65.83 -80.68
C ALA A 41 11.18 65.05 -79.87
N GLU A 42 10.03 64.74 -80.48
CA GLU A 42 8.98 63.92 -79.86
C GLU A 42 9.47 62.49 -79.57
N LEU A 43 10.18 61.86 -80.50
CA LEU A 43 10.77 60.53 -80.32
C LEU A 43 11.86 60.52 -79.26
N ALA A 44 12.72 61.56 -79.24
CA ALA A 44 13.73 61.71 -78.20
C ALA A 44 13.10 61.90 -76.82
N GLY A 45 12.03 62.69 -76.72
CA GLY A 45 11.25 62.86 -75.48
C GLY A 45 10.59 61.56 -75.02
N ALA A 46 9.94 60.82 -75.93
CA ALA A 46 9.34 59.52 -75.62
C ALA A 46 10.38 58.48 -75.19
N ALA A 47 11.55 58.45 -75.86
CA ALA A 47 12.66 57.57 -75.48
C ALA A 47 13.25 57.94 -74.11
N ALA A 48 13.32 59.22 -73.76
CA ALA A 48 13.76 59.68 -72.45
C ALA A 48 12.76 59.28 -71.35
N ALA A 49 11.47 59.53 -71.56
CA ALA A 49 10.42 59.13 -70.62
C ALA A 49 10.40 57.61 -70.38
N ALA A 50 10.48 56.81 -71.45
CA ALA A 50 10.53 55.34 -71.33
C ALA A 50 11.77 54.84 -70.57
N ARG A 51 12.93 55.52 -70.72
CA ARG A 51 14.13 55.19 -69.94
C ARG A 51 13.97 55.56 -68.47
N GLU A 52 13.36 56.70 -68.17
CA GLU A 52 13.11 57.14 -66.80
C GLU A 52 12.14 56.19 -66.09
N GLU A 53 11.00 55.88 -66.71
CA GLU A 53 10.04 54.89 -66.21
C GLU A 53 10.68 53.51 -66.02
N GLY A 54 11.48 53.06 -67.00
CA GLY A 54 12.23 51.81 -66.88
C GLY A 54 13.21 51.80 -65.71
N SER A 55 13.95 52.91 -65.49
CA SER A 55 14.89 53.03 -64.37
C SER A 55 14.18 53.08 -63.01
N ALA A 56 13.03 53.76 -62.93
CA ALA A 56 12.21 53.80 -61.71
C ALA A 56 11.62 52.42 -61.39
N ALA A 57 11.13 51.69 -62.39
CA ALA A 57 10.63 50.33 -62.22
C ALA A 57 11.72 49.35 -61.76
N LEU A 58 12.94 49.48 -62.29
CA LEU A 58 14.09 48.68 -61.85
C LEU A 58 14.46 48.99 -60.39
N ALA A 59 14.56 50.26 -60.01
CA ALA A 59 14.88 50.65 -58.63
C ALA A 59 13.81 50.17 -57.63
N GLU A 60 12.52 50.22 -58.01
CA GLU A 60 11.43 49.71 -57.17
C GLU A 60 11.46 48.17 -57.08
N ALA A 61 11.83 47.47 -58.15
CA ALA A 61 12.01 46.02 -58.15
C ALA A 61 13.20 45.59 -57.27
N GLU A 62 14.33 46.30 -57.33
CA GLU A 62 15.49 46.08 -56.48
C GLU A 62 15.15 46.29 -55.01
N LEU A 63 14.48 47.40 -54.66
CA LEU A 63 14.04 47.64 -53.29
C LEU A 63 13.07 46.57 -52.77
N ARG A 64 12.16 46.08 -53.63
CA ARG A 64 11.26 44.96 -53.27
C ARG A 64 12.04 43.67 -53.05
N ALA A 65 13.06 43.39 -53.88
CA ALA A 65 13.91 42.21 -53.73
C ALA A 65 14.72 42.27 -52.42
N GLU A 66 15.35 43.40 -52.11
CA GLU A 66 16.10 43.59 -50.87
C GLU A 66 15.21 43.41 -49.62
N ARG A 67 13.98 43.96 -49.65
CA ARG A 67 13.01 43.77 -48.56
C ARG A 67 12.57 42.31 -48.43
N ALA A 68 12.39 41.61 -49.54
CA ALA A 68 12.03 40.20 -49.54
C ALA A 68 13.19 39.33 -48.99
N GLU A 69 14.44 39.64 -49.34
CA GLU A 69 15.62 38.96 -48.80
C GLU A 69 15.79 39.20 -47.31
N ALA A 70 15.65 40.46 -46.85
CA ALA A 70 15.70 40.79 -45.43
C ALA A 70 14.59 40.07 -44.64
N ALA A 71 13.37 40.02 -45.17
CA ALA A 71 12.26 39.28 -44.57
C ALA A 71 12.53 37.76 -44.54
N ALA A 72 13.13 37.20 -45.60
CA ALA A 72 13.49 35.79 -45.65
C ALA A 72 14.60 35.42 -44.65
N LEU A 73 15.59 36.30 -44.46
CA LEU A 73 16.62 36.13 -43.43
C LEU A 73 16.03 36.17 -42.03
N ALA A 74 15.20 37.18 -41.73
CA ALA A 74 14.51 37.29 -40.44
C ALA A 74 13.61 36.06 -40.17
N ALA A 75 12.91 35.55 -41.17
CA ALA A 75 12.10 34.34 -41.05
C ALA A 75 12.96 33.09 -40.78
N ARG A 76 14.14 32.99 -41.39
CA ARG A 76 15.09 31.88 -41.14
C ARG A 76 15.65 31.94 -39.72
N GLU A 77 16.02 33.12 -39.24
CA GLU A 77 16.50 33.31 -37.87
C GLU A 77 15.41 32.99 -36.85
N ALA A 78 14.17 33.46 -37.08
CA ALA A 78 13.03 33.12 -36.23
C ALA A 78 12.74 31.61 -36.22
N ALA A 79 12.83 30.95 -37.38
CA ALA A 79 12.64 29.50 -37.47
C ALA A 79 13.79 28.73 -36.78
N ALA A 80 15.02 29.22 -36.83
CA ALA A 80 16.15 28.63 -36.11
C ALA A 80 15.96 28.76 -34.59
N ALA A 81 15.62 29.96 -34.10
CA ALA A 81 15.33 30.20 -32.69
C ALA A 81 14.17 29.34 -32.17
N ALA A 82 13.09 29.21 -32.96
CA ALA A 82 11.96 28.34 -32.60
C ALA A 82 12.36 26.85 -32.51
N ARG A 83 13.25 26.38 -33.40
CA ARG A 83 13.78 25.01 -33.34
C ARG A 83 14.67 24.78 -32.12
N GLU A 84 15.51 25.75 -31.77
CA GLU A 84 16.34 25.68 -30.57
C GLU A 84 15.48 25.67 -29.29
N ALA A 85 14.47 26.53 -29.22
CA ALA A 85 13.52 26.56 -28.10
C ALA A 85 12.78 25.23 -27.96
N ALA A 86 12.21 24.70 -29.05
CA ALA A 86 11.54 23.40 -29.04
C ALA A 86 12.51 22.25 -28.69
N GLY A 87 13.77 22.33 -29.11
CA GLY A 87 14.82 21.38 -28.75
C GLY A 87 15.15 21.40 -27.26
N ALA A 88 15.20 22.60 -26.66
CA ALA A 88 15.43 22.78 -25.23
C ALA A 88 14.24 22.27 -24.39
N GLU A 89 13.01 22.54 -24.81
CA GLU A 89 11.80 22.01 -24.16
C GLU A 89 11.77 20.48 -24.18
N LEU A 90 12.01 19.85 -25.35
CA LEU A 90 12.07 18.39 -25.46
C LEU A 90 13.22 17.78 -24.64
N ALA A 91 14.35 18.48 -24.51
CA ALA A 91 15.45 18.03 -23.65
C ALA A 91 15.05 18.08 -22.17
N ALA A 92 14.41 19.17 -21.73
CA ALA A 92 13.93 19.32 -20.36
C ALA A 92 12.86 18.27 -20.02
N GLU A 93 11.91 17.99 -20.92
CA GLU A 93 10.92 16.92 -20.74
C GLU A 93 11.56 15.53 -20.64
N ARG A 94 12.60 15.25 -21.44
CA ARG A 94 13.34 13.98 -21.36
C ARG A 94 14.10 13.83 -20.05
N GLU A 95 14.69 14.91 -19.54
CA GLU A 95 15.35 14.90 -18.24
C GLU A 95 14.35 14.72 -17.10
N ALA A 96 13.22 15.42 -17.14
CA ALA A 96 12.15 15.29 -16.14
C ALA A 96 11.57 13.87 -16.12
N THR A 97 11.19 13.33 -17.28
CA THR A 97 10.69 11.94 -17.40
C THR A 97 11.77 10.91 -17.00
N GLY A 98 13.03 11.16 -17.33
CA GLY A 98 14.16 10.32 -16.89
C GLY A 98 14.32 10.30 -15.37
N ALA A 99 14.21 11.45 -14.72
CA ALA A 99 14.26 11.57 -13.26
C ALA A 99 13.07 10.88 -12.58
N GLU A 100 11.86 11.02 -13.13
CA GLU A 100 10.66 10.31 -12.64
C GLU A 100 10.80 8.80 -12.77
N LEU A 101 11.28 8.30 -13.92
CA LEU A 101 11.53 6.87 -14.11
C LEU A 101 12.60 6.34 -13.15
N ALA A 102 13.65 7.11 -12.88
CA ALA A 102 14.68 6.74 -11.90
C ALA A 102 14.09 6.66 -10.48
N ARG A 103 13.26 7.63 -10.10
CA ARG A 103 12.55 7.64 -8.80
C ARG A 103 11.61 6.44 -8.67
N LEU A 104 10.83 6.14 -9.70
CA LEU A 104 9.91 5.00 -9.72
C LEU A 104 10.67 3.67 -9.62
N ARG A 105 11.81 3.54 -10.30
CA ARG A 105 12.68 2.36 -10.20
C ARG A 105 13.25 2.18 -8.80
N ALA A 106 13.72 3.25 -8.17
CA ALA A 106 14.21 3.20 -6.80
C ALA A 106 13.10 2.77 -5.82
N SER A 107 11.91 3.37 -5.91
CA SER A 107 10.76 3.00 -5.09
C SER A 107 10.32 1.54 -5.30
N LEU A 108 10.37 1.04 -6.53
CA LEU A 108 10.07 -0.37 -6.82
C LEU A 108 11.10 -1.31 -6.19
N HIS A 109 12.39 -0.95 -6.23
CA HIS A 109 13.43 -1.76 -5.60
C HIS A 109 13.25 -1.82 -4.08
N GLU A 110 13.00 -0.66 -3.45
CA GLU A 110 12.70 -0.59 -2.01
C GLU A 110 11.46 -1.41 -1.64
N ALA A 111 10.40 -1.38 -2.45
CA ALA A 111 9.19 -2.18 -2.20
C ALA A 111 9.45 -3.68 -2.33
N VAL A 112 10.30 -4.09 -3.28
CA VAL A 112 10.71 -5.51 -3.42
C VAL A 112 11.52 -5.95 -2.20
N ASP A 113 12.50 -5.15 -1.78
CA ASP A 113 13.34 -5.46 -0.61
C ASP A 113 12.51 -5.53 0.68
N ALA A 114 11.58 -4.59 0.86
CA ALA A 114 10.63 -4.61 1.98
C ALA A 114 9.72 -5.85 1.93
N GLY A 115 9.25 -6.22 0.75
CA GLY A 115 8.46 -7.44 0.53
C GLY A 115 9.23 -8.71 0.86
N GLU A 116 10.51 -8.80 0.50
CA GLU A 116 11.38 -9.92 0.87
C GLU A 116 11.64 -9.97 2.37
N ALA A 117 11.92 -8.83 3.00
CA ALA A 117 12.10 -8.73 4.44
C ALA A 117 10.85 -9.20 5.20
N ALA A 118 9.67 -8.76 4.77
CA ALA A 118 8.38 -9.19 5.34
C ALA A 118 8.18 -10.71 5.19
N ARG A 119 8.49 -11.30 4.03
CA ARG A 119 8.42 -12.76 3.83
C ARG A 119 9.36 -13.52 4.78
N ARG A 120 10.59 -13.02 4.97
CA ARG A 120 11.56 -13.61 5.92
C ARG A 120 11.06 -13.52 7.35
N ALA A 121 10.51 -12.36 7.76
CA ALA A 121 9.93 -12.16 9.09
C ALA A 121 8.74 -13.10 9.32
N TYR A 122 7.85 -13.23 8.34
CA TYR A 122 6.71 -14.16 8.40
C TYR A 122 7.17 -15.62 8.52
N ALA A 123 8.17 -16.03 7.75
CA ALA A 123 8.73 -17.39 7.84
C ALA A 123 9.34 -17.66 9.23
N GLN A 124 10.04 -16.69 9.82
CA GLN A 124 10.55 -16.81 11.19
C GLN A 124 9.44 -16.89 12.23
N LEU A 125 8.40 -16.07 12.10
CA LEU A 125 7.26 -16.10 12.99
C LEU A 125 6.54 -17.46 12.93
N ARG A 126 6.36 -17.98 11.71
CA ARG A 126 5.78 -19.31 11.49
C ARG A 126 6.58 -20.40 12.18
N LEU A 127 7.90 -20.42 12.01
CA LEU A 127 8.78 -21.39 12.69
C LEU A 127 8.70 -21.28 14.21
N ARG A 128 8.61 -20.04 14.75
CA ARG A 128 8.42 -19.84 16.19
C ARG A 128 7.09 -20.41 16.66
N TYR A 129 6.01 -20.16 15.94
CA TYR A 129 4.70 -20.70 16.25
C TYR A 129 4.70 -22.24 16.23
N GLU A 130 5.21 -22.85 15.16
CA GLU A 130 5.38 -24.32 15.08
C GLU A 130 6.23 -24.87 16.25
N SER A 131 7.28 -24.15 16.66
CA SER A 131 8.10 -24.55 17.82
C SER A 131 7.35 -24.43 19.15
N LEU A 132 6.48 -23.43 19.30
CA LEU A 132 5.64 -23.24 20.48
C LEU A 132 4.56 -24.30 20.57
N GLU A 133 3.94 -24.67 19.44
CA GLU A 133 2.98 -25.77 19.38
C GLU A 133 3.61 -27.09 19.80
N LEU A 134 4.83 -27.39 19.32
CA LEU A 134 5.56 -28.58 19.73
C LEU A 134 5.90 -28.58 21.23
N ARG A 135 6.30 -27.44 21.80
CA ARG A 135 6.56 -27.31 23.24
C ARG A 135 5.29 -27.45 24.07
N ALA A 136 4.18 -26.87 23.63
CA ALA A 136 2.89 -27.00 24.29
C ALA A 136 2.41 -28.47 24.28
N ALA A 137 2.57 -29.16 23.15
CA ALA A 137 2.26 -30.59 23.05
C ALA A 137 3.16 -31.45 23.95
N ALA A 138 4.44 -31.12 24.07
CA ALA A 138 5.35 -31.80 25.00
C ALA A 138 4.94 -31.58 26.47
N ALA A 139 4.68 -30.33 26.86
CA ALA A 139 4.23 -29.98 28.21
C ALA A 139 2.89 -30.66 28.57
N ALA A 140 1.97 -30.77 27.62
CA ALA A 140 0.71 -31.50 27.82
C ALA A 140 0.95 -32.98 28.13
N ARG A 141 1.89 -33.64 27.41
CA ARG A 141 2.26 -35.04 27.69
C ARG A 141 2.90 -35.19 29.05
N GLU A 142 3.81 -34.30 29.44
CA GLU A 142 4.43 -34.31 30.78
C GLU A 142 3.38 -34.17 31.89
N LEU A 143 2.37 -33.32 31.69
CA LEU A 143 1.26 -33.18 32.63
C LEU A 143 0.40 -34.46 32.72
N ASP A 144 0.11 -35.11 31.59
CA ASP A 144 -0.64 -36.36 31.59
C ASP A 144 0.14 -37.49 32.26
N GLU A 145 1.45 -37.58 32.02
CA GLU A 145 2.35 -38.53 32.71
C GLU A 145 2.43 -38.25 34.22
N ALA A 146 2.54 -36.98 34.62
CA ALA A 146 2.55 -36.59 36.03
C ALA A 146 1.21 -36.92 36.71
N ARG A 147 0.08 -36.72 36.04
CA ARG A 147 -1.25 -37.11 36.52
C ARG A 147 -1.36 -38.62 36.69
N ALA A 148 -0.97 -39.40 35.69
CA ALA A 148 -0.96 -40.86 35.78
C ALA A 148 -0.04 -41.36 36.92
N GLY A 149 1.11 -40.71 37.11
CA GLY A 149 2.01 -40.99 38.23
C GLY A 149 1.39 -40.65 39.59
N ALA A 150 0.67 -39.54 39.70
CA ALA A 150 -0.05 -39.15 40.91
C ALA A 150 -1.19 -40.12 41.25
N ASP A 151 -1.97 -40.55 40.25
CA ASP A 151 -3.03 -41.54 40.42
C ASP A 151 -2.45 -42.88 40.91
N ALA A 152 -1.35 -43.36 40.30
CA ALA A 152 -0.67 -44.57 40.73
C ALA A 152 -0.10 -44.46 42.16
N ALA A 153 0.41 -43.29 42.54
CA ALA A 153 0.88 -43.03 43.91
C ALA A 153 -0.28 -43.02 44.91
N ALA A 154 -1.44 -42.47 44.54
CA ALA A 154 -2.65 -42.48 45.35
C ALA A 154 -3.17 -43.91 45.57
N ASP A 155 -3.20 -44.73 44.52
CA ASP A 155 -3.56 -46.15 44.63
C ASP A 155 -2.60 -46.92 45.55
N ALA A 156 -1.29 -46.71 45.38
CA ALA A 156 -0.27 -47.32 46.25
C ALA A 156 -0.40 -46.89 47.72
N ALA A 157 -0.73 -45.62 47.96
CA ALA A 157 -0.98 -45.10 49.30
C ALA A 157 -2.24 -45.72 49.93
N ALA A 158 -3.32 -45.88 49.15
CA ALA A 158 -4.53 -46.55 49.59
C ALA A 158 -4.27 -48.04 49.93
N ASP A 159 -3.46 -48.73 49.14
CA ASP A 159 -3.04 -50.11 49.43
C ASP A 159 -2.18 -50.21 50.68
N ALA A 160 -1.25 -49.27 50.88
CA ALA A 160 -0.44 -49.20 52.09
C ALA A 160 -1.30 -48.97 53.34
N ALA A 161 -2.29 -48.07 53.27
CA ALA A 161 -3.25 -47.83 54.35
C ALA A 161 -4.04 -49.11 54.69
N ARG A 162 -4.56 -49.82 53.68
CA ARG A 162 -5.27 -51.10 53.88
C ARG A 162 -4.38 -52.17 54.52
N ARG A 163 -3.08 -52.21 54.21
CA ARG A 163 -2.13 -53.13 54.85
C ARG A 163 -1.86 -52.75 56.30
N LEU A 164 -1.74 -51.45 56.59
CA LEU A 164 -1.57 -50.95 57.95
C LEU A 164 -2.77 -51.33 58.81
N GLU A 165 -3.99 -51.07 58.36
CA GLU A 165 -5.23 -51.45 59.04
C GLU A 165 -5.29 -52.96 59.36
N ARG A 166 -4.91 -53.82 58.40
CA ARG A 166 -4.82 -55.27 58.65
C ARG A 166 -3.78 -55.61 59.71
N SER A 167 -2.60 -55.00 59.66
CA SER A 167 -1.55 -55.23 60.65
C SER A 167 -1.95 -54.74 62.04
N GLU A 168 -2.68 -53.63 62.13
CA GLU A 168 -3.23 -53.11 63.39
C GLU A 168 -4.29 -54.05 63.96
N ALA A 169 -5.17 -54.60 63.11
CA ALA A 169 -6.16 -55.61 63.51
C ALA A 169 -5.49 -56.91 63.97
N GLU A 170 -4.43 -57.37 63.30
CA GLU A 170 -3.62 -58.52 63.73
C GLU A 170 -2.94 -58.25 65.08
N LEU A 171 -2.37 -57.06 65.28
CA LEU A 171 -1.78 -56.65 66.55
C LEU A 171 -2.84 -56.55 67.66
N ALA A 172 -4.04 -56.07 67.37
CA ALA A 172 -5.14 -56.06 68.33
C ALA A 172 -5.55 -57.49 68.74
N SER A 173 -5.73 -58.38 67.77
CA SER A 173 -6.06 -59.79 68.01
C SER A 173 -4.98 -60.51 68.81
N THR A 174 -3.69 -60.29 68.51
CA THR A 174 -2.59 -60.87 69.28
C THR A 174 -2.51 -60.31 70.70
N ARG A 175 -2.81 -59.03 70.92
CA ARG A 175 -2.91 -58.43 72.26
C ARG A 175 -4.06 -59.03 73.07
N GLU A 176 -5.24 -59.19 72.45
CA GLU A 176 -6.39 -59.85 73.09
C GLU A 176 -6.06 -61.30 73.45
N GLY A 177 -5.44 -62.04 72.52
CA GLY A 177 -4.96 -63.41 72.77
C GLY A 177 -3.93 -63.48 73.89
N ALA A 178 -2.98 -62.55 73.94
CA ALA A 178 -1.98 -62.46 75.00
C ALA A 178 -2.62 -62.10 76.36
N ALA A 179 -3.61 -61.20 76.38
CA ALA A 179 -4.36 -60.86 77.59
C ALA A 179 -5.17 -62.06 78.10
N ALA A 180 -5.82 -62.80 77.21
CA ALA A 180 -6.55 -64.03 77.56
C ALA A 180 -5.61 -65.12 78.11
N ALA A 181 -4.47 -65.35 77.45
CA ALA A 181 -3.46 -66.29 77.93
C ALA A 181 -2.89 -65.89 79.30
N ARG A 182 -2.67 -64.59 79.52
CA ARG A 182 -2.25 -64.07 80.82
C ARG A 182 -3.31 -64.30 81.89
N ALA A 183 -4.58 -64.03 81.60
CA ALA A 183 -5.68 -64.30 82.52
C ALA A 183 -5.77 -65.80 82.88
N GLU A 184 -5.58 -66.69 81.91
CA GLU A 184 -5.53 -68.15 82.15
C GLU A 184 -4.32 -68.57 83.01
N LEU A 185 -3.16 -67.95 82.80
CA LEU A 185 -2.00 -68.18 83.66
C LEU A 185 -2.25 -67.66 85.08
N GLU A 186 -2.88 -66.50 85.23
CA GLU A 186 -3.24 -65.95 86.54
C GLU A 186 -4.23 -66.86 87.28
N THR A 187 -5.24 -67.43 86.62
CA THR A 187 -6.14 -68.42 87.24
C THR A 187 -5.41 -69.70 87.60
N ARG A 188 -4.55 -70.24 86.72
CA ARG A 188 -3.74 -71.43 87.03
C ARG A 188 -2.78 -71.18 88.19
N VAL A 189 -2.16 -70.00 88.28
CA VAL A 189 -1.31 -69.62 89.41
C VAL A 189 -2.12 -69.51 90.68
N ALA A 190 -3.33 -68.95 90.63
CA ALA A 190 -4.25 -68.91 91.78
C ALA A 190 -4.63 -70.33 92.23
N ASP A 191 -5.03 -71.21 91.30
CA ASP A 191 -5.35 -72.62 91.59
C ASP A 191 -4.16 -73.38 92.18
N LEU A 192 -2.96 -73.20 91.61
CA LEU A 192 -1.73 -73.80 92.13
C LEU A 192 -1.38 -73.26 93.50
N SER A 193 -1.58 -71.96 93.73
CA SER A 193 -1.36 -71.33 95.03
C SER A 193 -2.34 -71.87 96.07
N GLU A 194 -3.63 -72.04 95.72
CA GLU A 194 -4.63 -72.65 96.59
C GLU A 194 -4.30 -74.10 96.92
N ARG A 195 -3.86 -74.89 95.92
CA ARG A 195 -3.38 -76.26 96.14
C ARG A 195 -2.16 -76.31 97.04
N LEU A 196 -1.19 -75.42 96.80
CA LEU A 196 0.04 -75.36 97.60
C LEU A 196 -0.24 -74.86 99.02
N GLU A 197 -1.20 -73.96 99.21
CA GLU A 197 -1.73 -73.62 100.53
C GLU A 197 -2.45 -74.79 101.20
N ALA A 198 -3.23 -75.57 100.46
CA ALA A 198 -3.88 -76.78 100.99
C ALA A 198 -2.84 -77.82 101.40
N GLU A 199 -1.84 -78.10 100.56
CA GLU A 199 -0.71 -78.97 100.87
C GLU A 199 0.13 -78.41 102.03
N ALA A 200 0.34 -77.10 102.11
CA ALA A 200 1.03 -76.47 103.23
C ALA A 200 0.22 -76.57 104.53
N ARG A 201 -1.12 -76.46 104.48
CA ARG A 201 -2.02 -76.69 105.61
C ARG A 201 -1.98 -78.17 106.03
N GLU A 202 -1.95 -79.10 105.09
CA GLU A 202 -1.77 -80.54 105.35
C GLU A 202 -0.38 -80.84 105.93
N ALA A 203 0.69 -80.28 105.36
CA ALA A 203 2.06 -80.42 105.87
C ALA A 203 2.23 -79.76 107.25
N ALA A 204 1.54 -78.65 107.52
CA ALA A 204 1.47 -78.03 108.84
C ALA A 204 0.69 -78.90 109.82
N ALA A 205 -0.42 -79.53 109.40
CA ALA A 205 -1.16 -80.50 110.20
C ALA A 205 -0.32 -81.75 110.51
N LEU A 206 0.47 -82.23 109.53
CA LEU A 206 1.40 -83.35 109.70
C LEU A 206 2.62 -82.98 110.55
N ARG A 207 3.15 -81.75 110.45
CA ARG A 207 4.19 -81.22 111.36
C ARG A 207 3.66 -80.98 112.77
N ALA A 208 2.40 -80.59 112.94
CA ALA A 208 1.75 -80.50 114.25
C ALA A 208 1.49 -81.88 114.88
N ALA A 209 1.33 -82.93 114.06
CA ALA A 209 1.18 -84.32 114.50
C ALA A 209 2.52 -85.04 114.76
N ALA A 210 3.65 -84.52 114.27
CA ALA A 210 4.97 -85.12 114.40
C ALA A 210 5.97 -84.19 115.13
N ALA A 211 5.93 -84.30 116.46
CA ALA A 211 7.03 -84.16 117.44
C ALA A 211 6.94 -83.01 118.46
N PRO A 212 7.23 -83.29 119.76
CA PRO A 212 7.34 -82.30 120.82
C PRO A 212 8.78 -81.74 120.94
N GLY A 213 8.87 -80.45 121.31
CA GLY A 213 9.85 -79.97 122.29
C GLY A 213 11.18 -79.33 121.82
N ARG A 214 11.33 -78.06 122.25
CA ARG A 214 12.57 -77.29 122.57
C ARG A 214 13.42 -76.61 121.48
N ALA A 215 13.29 -75.27 121.47
CA ALA A 215 14.28 -74.28 121.93
C ALA A 215 15.69 -74.13 121.28
N THR A 216 15.97 -72.85 120.98
CA THR A 216 17.26 -72.08 121.02
C THR A 216 18.24 -72.02 119.83
N ALA A 217 18.42 -70.76 119.37
CA ALA A 217 19.66 -69.97 119.27
C ALA A 217 20.60 -70.02 118.03
N ASN A 218 20.86 -68.78 117.55
CA ASN A 218 22.11 -68.16 117.05
C ASN A 218 22.68 -68.41 115.64
N GLY A 219 23.16 -67.28 115.07
CA GLY A 219 24.28 -67.17 114.10
C GLY A 219 23.86 -66.79 112.69
N GLU A 220 23.78 -65.50 112.33
CA GLU A 220 24.86 -64.70 111.72
C GLU A 220 25.42 -65.24 110.40
N ALA A 221 25.24 -64.50 109.30
CA ALA A 221 26.29 -63.70 108.63
C ALA A 221 26.05 -63.57 107.09
N ARG A 222 26.09 -62.30 106.63
CA ARG A 222 26.64 -61.77 105.35
C ARG A 222 26.10 -62.36 104.04
N GLY A 223 25.70 -61.59 103.03
CA GLY A 223 26.01 -60.22 102.64
C GLY A 223 26.27 -60.16 101.13
N ILE A 224 26.12 -58.97 100.53
CA ILE A 224 26.51 -58.53 99.16
C ILE A 224 25.47 -58.87 98.06
N GLY A 225 24.98 -57.96 97.22
CA GLY A 225 25.17 -56.51 96.96
C GLY A 225 23.89 -55.96 96.28
N SER A 226 23.51 -54.68 96.42
CA SER A 226 24.00 -53.50 95.67
C SER A 226 24.12 -53.80 94.17
N GLU A 227 23.31 -53.22 93.28
CA GLU A 227 23.32 -51.83 92.78
C GLU A 227 21.89 -51.46 92.26
N ALA A 228 21.30 -50.31 92.58
CA ALA A 228 21.54 -48.95 92.05
C ALA A 228 21.23 -48.82 90.54
N GLY A 229 20.31 -47.90 90.20
CA GLY A 229 19.91 -47.54 88.84
C GLY A 229 18.40 -47.28 88.77
N GLU A 230 17.94 -46.13 89.26
CA GLU A 230 17.65 -44.93 88.44
C GLU A 230 16.23 -44.91 87.86
N ALA A 231 15.45 -43.93 88.33
CA ALA A 231 14.20 -43.48 87.72
C ALA A 231 14.46 -42.94 86.30
N PRO A 232 13.42 -42.82 85.46
CA PRO A 232 12.80 -41.51 85.29
C PRO A 232 11.28 -41.58 85.48
N ALA A 233 10.71 -40.69 86.28
CA ALA A 233 10.31 -39.34 85.87
C ALA A 233 9.01 -39.39 85.05
N TRP A 234 7.94 -39.29 85.80
CA TRP A 234 6.62 -38.85 85.38
C TRP A 234 6.77 -37.39 84.94
N SER A 235 6.81 -37.15 83.63
CA SER A 235 6.62 -35.83 83.06
C SER A 235 5.21 -35.75 82.49
N LEU A 236 4.27 -35.29 83.32
CA LEU A 236 3.15 -34.51 82.84
C LEU A 236 3.72 -33.18 82.36
N GLU A 237 3.71 -32.95 81.06
CA GLU A 237 3.72 -31.60 80.49
C GLU A 237 2.27 -31.15 80.36
N PRO A 238 1.84 -30.07 81.04
CA PRO A 238 0.67 -29.32 80.68
C PRO A 238 1.13 -28.04 79.97
N ASP A 239 1.47 -28.14 78.69
CA ASP A 239 1.47 -26.97 77.81
C ASP A 239 0.02 -26.75 77.37
N GLY A 240 -0.70 -25.72 77.80
CA GLY A 240 -0.21 -24.42 78.22
C GLY A 240 0.12 -23.59 76.98
N SER A 241 -0.92 -22.96 76.43
CA SER A 241 -0.91 -22.05 75.28
C SER A 241 -0.90 -22.72 73.89
N ALA A 242 -2.09 -22.77 73.30
CA ALA A 242 -2.23 -22.49 71.87
C ALA A 242 -1.82 -21.03 71.62
N GLY A 243 -0.53 -20.75 71.76
CA GLY A 243 0.12 -19.56 71.25
C GLY A 243 0.35 -19.77 69.76
N LEU A 244 -0.23 -18.90 68.95
CA LEU A 244 0.06 -18.74 67.53
C LEU A 244 1.56 -18.42 67.35
N SER A 245 2.44 -19.43 67.31
CA SER A 245 3.80 -19.25 66.80
C SER A 245 3.76 -19.48 65.29
N PHE A 246 3.38 -18.43 64.56
CA PHE A 246 3.63 -18.37 63.12
C PHE A 246 5.15 -18.46 62.93
N ALA A 247 5.65 -19.54 62.34
CA ALA A 247 7.06 -19.65 62.01
C ALA A 247 7.43 -18.50 61.05
N PRO A 248 8.48 -17.70 61.32
CA PRO A 248 8.87 -16.58 60.46
C PRO A 248 9.16 -17.01 59.01
N GLU A 249 9.65 -18.24 58.82
CA GLU A 249 9.87 -18.86 57.50
C GLU A 249 8.57 -19.08 56.70
N ALA A 250 7.44 -19.31 57.36
CA ALA A 250 6.15 -19.47 56.68
C ALA A 250 5.60 -18.12 56.18
N LEU A 251 5.88 -17.04 56.92
CA LEU A 251 5.53 -15.69 56.51
C LEU A 251 6.39 -15.22 55.33
N GLU A 252 7.70 -15.51 55.36
CA GLU A 252 8.63 -15.19 54.28
C GLU A 252 8.23 -15.88 52.95
N LYS A 253 7.94 -17.19 53.00
CA LYS A 253 7.42 -17.93 51.84
C LYS A 253 6.10 -17.39 51.30
N LEU A 254 5.19 -16.96 52.17
CA LEU A 254 3.93 -16.33 51.74
C LEU A 254 4.17 -14.97 51.07
N THR A 255 5.15 -14.20 51.54
CA THR A 255 5.52 -12.92 50.90
C THR A 255 6.20 -13.11 49.55
N GLU A 256 7.05 -14.13 49.40
CA GLU A 256 7.67 -14.50 48.11
C GLU A 256 6.60 -14.95 47.10
N GLN A 257 5.69 -15.85 47.51
CA GLN A 257 4.57 -16.27 46.67
C GLN A 257 3.68 -15.10 46.27
N HIS A 258 3.44 -14.15 47.18
CA HIS A 258 2.65 -12.96 46.86
C HIS A 258 3.39 -12.02 45.89
N ALA A 259 4.71 -11.88 46.02
CA ALA A 259 5.52 -11.08 45.10
C ALA A 259 5.57 -11.71 43.69
N GLU A 260 5.71 -13.03 43.60
CA GLU A 260 5.65 -13.76 42.33
C GLU A 260 4.28 -13.66 41.67
N LEU A 261 3.20 -13.75 42.47
CA LEU A 261 1.83 -13.60 41.97
C LEU A 261 1.58 -12.18 41.46
N GLN A 262 2.06 -11.15 42.15
CA GLN A 262 2.01 -9.76 41.67
C GLN A 262 2.85 -9.54 40.41
N ALA A 263 4.02 -10.17 40.30
CA ALA A 263 4.86 -10.09 39.10
C ALA A 263 4.18 -10.77 37.91
N SER A 264 3.54 -11.93 38.13
CA SER A 264 2.76 -12.64 37.13
C SER A 264 1.54 -11.82 36.68
N GLN A 265 0.81 -11.21 37.63
CA GLN A 265 -0.32 -10.32 37.32
C GLN A 265 0.10 -9.13 36.45
N ARG A 266 1.21 -8.46 36.78
CA ARG A 266 1.73 -7.35 35.95
C ARG A 266 2.07 -7.80 34.53
N ARG A 267 2.63 -9.00 34.40
CA ARG A 267 2.96 -9.57 33.10
C ARG A 267 1.72 -9.94 32.30
N VAL A 268 0.68 -10.44 32.97
CA VAL A 268 -0.63 -10.68 32.34
C VAL A 268 -1.22 -9.36 31.85
N ASP A 269 -1.26 -8.32 32.68
CA ASP A 269 -1.77 -6.99 32.29
C ASP A 269 -1.01 -6.39 31.10
N GLU A 270 0.31 -6.59 31.03
CA GLU A 270 1.14 -6.14 29.92
C GLU A 270 0.82 -6.91 28.63
N LEU A 271 0.71 -8.24 28.71
CA LEU A 271 0.32 -9.07 27.57
C LEU A 271 -1.11 -8.79 27.10
N GLU A 272 -2.04 -8.48 27.99
CA GLU A 272 -3.41 -8.09 27.63
C GLU A 272 -3.43 -6.77 26.85
N ARG A 273 -2.58 -5.80 27.23
CA ARG A 273 -2.42 -4.55 26.45
C ARG A 273 -1.81 -4.81 25.07
N GLU A 274 -0.77 -5.63 25.00
CA GLU A 274 -0.15 -6.01 23.72
C GLU A 274 -1.16 -6.74 22.81
N CYS A 275 -1.97 -7.64 23.35
CA CYS A 275 -3.04 -8.31 22.62
C CYS A 275 -4.07 -7.30 22.09
N ALA A 276 -4.51 -6.34 22.91
CA ALA A 276 -5.46 -5.31 22.49
C ALA A 276 -4.89 -4.42 21.38
N ASP A 277 -3.61 -4.03 21.46
CA ASP A 277 -2.94 -3.24 20.42
C ASP A 277 -2.81 -4.04 19.11
N LEU A 278 -2.48 -5.33 19.19
CA LEU A 278 -2.40 -6.23 18.03
C LEU A 278 -3.77 -6.48 17.38
N GLU A 279 -4.84 -6.58 18.17
CA GLU A 279 -6.21 -6.70 17.67
C GLU A 279 -6.63 -5.43 16.90
N GLN A 280 -6.32 -4.25 17.43
CA GLN A 280 -6.56 -2.97 16.75
C GLN A 280 -5.76 -2.87 15.45
N GLU A 281 -4.48 -3.26 15.46
CA GLU A 281 -3.64 -3.25 14.26
C GLU A 281 -4.17 -4.25 13.21
N CYS A 282 -4.64 -5.43 13.64
CA CYS A 282 -5.25 -6.41 12.74
C CYS A 282 -6.56 -5.90 12.13
N ALA A 283 -7.41 -5.23 12.91
CA ALA A 283 -8.64 -4.61 12.40
C ALA A 283 -8.32 -3.54 11.34
N LEU A 284 -7.35 -2.66 11.61
CA LEU A 284 -6.91 -1.64 10.66
C LEU A 284 -6.33 -2.26 9.37
N ARG A 285 -5.50 -3.30 9.49
CA ARG A 285 -4.97 -4.01 8.31
C ARG A 285 -6.08 -4.65 7.48
N GLN A 286 -7.10 -5.23 8.12
CA GLN A 286 -8.25 -5.79 7.42
C GLN A 286 -9.05 -4.72 6.66
N GLU A 287 -9.24 -3.54 7.26
CA GLU A 287 -9.88 -2.40 6.58
C GLU A 287 -9.07 -1.93 5.36
N GLN A 288 -7.75 -1.77 5.53
CA GLN A 288 -6.85 -1.40 4.44
C GLN A 288 -6.83 -2.44 3.33
N GLU A 289 -6.78 -3.73 3.66
CA GLU A 289 -6.88 -4.80 2.68
C GLU A 289 -8.21 -4.81 1.94
N ALA A 290 -9.33 -4.54 2.63
CA ALA A 290 -10.64 -4.47 2.01
C ALA A 290 -10.70 -3.30 1.02
N ALA A 291 -10.18 -2.13 1.40
CA ALA A 291 -10.08 -0.97 0.52
C ALA A 291 -9.21 -1.26 -0.71
N LEU A 292 -8.03 -1.86 -0.53
CA LEU A 292 -7.14 -2.23 -1.65
C LEU A 292 -7.74 -3.30 -2.56
N LYS A 293 -8.48 -4.28 -2.01
CA LYS A 293 -9.20 -5.27 -2.82
C LYS A 293 -10.28 -4.62 -3.68
N GLU A 294 -10.96 -3.59 -3.19
CA GLU A 294 -11.96 -2.88 -3.99
C GLU A 294 -11.32 -2.03 -5.08
N THR A 295 -10.23 -1.31 -4.80
CA THR A 295 -9.52 -0.55 -5.84
C THR A 295 -8.95 -1.45 -6.94
N VAL A 296 -8.41 -2.62 -6.58
CA VAL A 296 -7.95 -3.62 -7.55
C VAL A 296 -9.10 -4.15 -8.41
N ARG A 297 -10.29 -4.37 -7.82
CA ARG A 297 -11.49 -4.75 -8.60
C ARG A 297 -11.95 -3.65 -9.53
N GLU A 298 -11.92 -2.40 -9.09
CA GLU A 298 -12.31 -1.24 -9.90
C GLU A 298 -11.35 -1.05 -11.09
N LEU A 299 -10.05 -1.09 -10.85
CA LEU A 299 -9.03 -1.10 -11.91
C LEU A 299 -9.18 -2.29 -12.84
N GLY A 300 -9.52 -3.48 -12.32
CA GLY A 300 -9.84 -4.65 -13.13
C GLY A 300 -11.04 -4.42 -14.05
N ARG A 301 -12.11 -3.78 -13.55
CA ARG A 301 -13.28 -3.41 -14.35
C ARG A 301 -12.93 -2.33 -15.39
N GLU A 302 -12.06 -1.39 -15.08
CA GLU A 302 -11.57 -0.38 -16.03
C GLU A 302 -10.71 -0.98 -17.14
N LEU A 303 -9.77 -1.84 -16.79
CA LEU A 303 -8.94 -2.55 -17.75
C LEU A 303 -9.78 -3.46 -18.64
N GLU A 304 -10.78 -4.15 -18.10
CA GLU A 304 -11.68 -4.98 -18.91
C GLU A 304 -12.55 -4.11 -19.84
N ARG A 305 -13.04 -2.95 -19.38
CA ARG A 305 -13.71 -1.95 -20.24
C ARG A 305 -12.79 -1.41 -21.34
N LEU A 306 -11.51 -1.21 -21.06
CA LEU A 306 -10.51 -0.80 -22.05
C LEU A 306 -10.21 -1.95 -23.04
N ARG A 307 -10.13 -3.18 -22.56
CA ARG A 307 -9.82 -4.38 -23.34
C ARG A 307 -10.95 -4.79 -24.28
N LEU A 308 -12.20 -4.77 -23.80
CA LEU A 308 -13.40 -4.99 -24.62
C LEU A 308 -13.58 -3.89 -25.67
N SER A 309 -13.20 -2.64 -25.34
CA SER A 309 -13.22 -1.50 -26.26
C SER A 309 -12.04 -1.46 -27.25
N GLY A 310 -10.98 -2.22 -27.00
CA GLY A 310 -9.80 -2.34 -27.86
C GLY A 310 -9.94 -3.38 -28.99
N LYS A 311 -11.00 -4.20 -28.98
CA LYS A 311 -11.40 -5.00 -30.15
C LYS A 311 -12.16 -4.09 -31.12
N GLN A 312 -11.43 -3.43 -32.01
CA GLN A 312 -11.91 -2.90 -33.30
C GLN A 312 -13.35 -2.37 -33.29
N MET A 313 -13.62 -1.25 -32.59
CA MET A 313 -14.79 -0.46 -32.96
C MET A 313 -14.39 0.27 -34.26
N ASP A 314 -14.93 -0.19 -35.38
CA ASP A 314 -14.51 0.16 -36.75
C ASP A 314 -14.19 1.65 -36.89
N MET A 315 -12.90 1.97 -37.02
CA MET A 315 -12.47 3.30 -37.43
C MET A 315 -13.04 3.70 -38.78
N GLU A 316 -13.43 2.72 -39.60
CA GLU A 316 -14.19 2.91 -40.82
C GLU A 316 -15.63 3.36 -40.55
N TYR A 317 -16.30 2.82 -39.52
CA TYR A 317 -17.61 3.31 -39.08
C TYR A 317 -17.52 4.71 -38.51
N PHE A 318 -16.51 5.00 -37.69
CA PHE A 318 -16.29 6.35 -37.15
C PHE A 318 -16.01 7.37 -38.26
N LYS A 319 -15.17 7.01 -39.24
CA LYS A 319 -14.93 7.81 -40.45
C LYS A 319 -16.25 8.10 -41.19
N ASN A 320 -17.09 7.09 -41.39
CA ASN A 320 -18.37 7.25 -42.08
C ASN A 320 -19.37 8.12 -41.29
N VAL A 321 -19.34 8.06 -39.96
CA VAL A 321 -20.14 8.94 -39.09
C VAL A 321 -19.65 10.38 -39.17
N MET A 322 -18.33 10.63 -39.16
CA MET A 322 -17.77 11.96 -39.35
C MET A 322 -18.03 12.52 -40.75
N LEU A 323 -17.95 11.68 -41.80
CA LEU A 323 -18.31 12.09 -43.16
C LEU A 323 -19.79 12.47 -43.25
N LYS A 324 -20.70 11.67 -42.69
CA LYS A 324 -22.13 12.02 -42.62
C LYS A 324 -22.38 13.31 -41.85
N LEU A 325 -21.65 13.55 -40.75
CA LEU A 325 -21.72 14.79 -39.99
C LEU A 325 -21.37 16.02 -40.85
N PHE A 326 -20.34 15.92 -41.69
CA PHE A 326 -19.94 17.00 -42.60
C PHE A 326 -20.84 17.14 -43.84
N GLU A 327 -21.38 16.03 -44.36
CA GLU A 327 -22.22 16.01 -45.57
C GLU A 327 -23.67 16.44 -45.29
N THR A 328 -24.27 16.00 -44.18
CA THR A 328 -25.68 16.28 -43.88
C THR A 328 -25.87 17.40 -42.85
N GLY A 329 -24.82 17.75 -42.09
CA GLY A 329 -24.90 18.76 -41.03
C GLY A 329 -25.74 18.34 -39.82
N GLU A 330 -26.20 17.08 -39.74
CA GLU A 330 -27.05 16.56 -38.67
C GLU A 330 -26.27 16.23 -37.38
N ALA A 331 -25.64 17.25 -36.80
CA ALA A 331 -24.79 17.08 -35.62
C ALA A 331 -25.53 16.55 -34.38
N GLY A 332 -26.82 16.86 -34.24
CA GLY A 332 -27.63 16.44 -33.09
C GLY A 332 -27.89 14.94 -33.02
N SER A 333 -28.07 14.26 -34.16
CA SER A 333 -28.41 12.83 -34.21
C SER A 333 -27.17 11.94 -34.11
N LEU A 334 -26.01 12.42 -34.58
CA LEU A 334 -24.75 11.68 -34.59
C LEU A 334 -23.87 11.94 -33.36
N LEU A 335 -24.12 13.02 -32.60
CA LEU A 335 -23.37 13.35 -31.38
C LEU A 335 -23.33 12.24 -30.33
N PRO A 336 -24.43 11.51 -30.04
CA PRO A 336 -24.38 10.39 -29.09
C PRO A 336 -23.42 9.28 -29.55
N VAL A 337 -23.35 9.04 -30.86
CA VAL A 337 -22.46 8.02 -31.45
C VAL A 337 -21.01 8.48 -31.36
N VAL A 338 -20.71 9.73 -31.74
CA VAL A 338 -19.36 10.32 -31.63
C VAL A 338 -18.89 10.39 -30.19
N ALA A 339 -19.75 10.81 -29.27
CA ALA A 339 -19.43 10.89 -27.84
C ALA A 339 -19.14 9.50 -27.24
N THR A 340 -19.80 8.46 -27.73
CA THR A 340 -19.52 7.07 -27.31
C THR A 340 -18.19 6.58 -27.88
N VAL A 341 -17.87 6.90 -29.13
CA VAL A 341 -16.62 6.46 -29.79
C VAL A 341 -15.40 7.19 -29.25
N LEU A 342 -15.48 8.51 -29.06
CA LEU A 342 -14.38 9.34 -28.54
C LEU A 342 -14.38 9.44 -27.00
N ARG A 343 -15.31 8.76 -26.32
CA ARG A 343 -15.43 8.72 -24.86
C ARG A 343 -15.51 10.11 -24.22
N PHE A 344 -16.47 10.91 -24.66
CA PHE A 344 -16.74 12.18 -24.01
C PHE A 344 -17.20 11.95 -22.57
N SER A 345 -16.64 12.72 -21.65
CA SER A 345 -17.17 12.90 -20.32
C SER A 345 -18.57 13.54 -20.38
N PRO A 346 -19.41 13.38 -19.34
CA PRO A 346 -20.74 13.99 -19.30
C PRO A 346 -20.73 15.50 -19.56
N GLU A 347 -19.69 16.18 -19.06
CA GLU A 347 -19.49 17.63 -19.25
C GLU A 347 -19.16 18.00 -20.70
N GLU A 348 -18.31 17.23 -21.38
CA GLU A 348 -17.98 17.42 -22.79
C GLU A 348 -19.19 17.22 -23.70
N LEU A 349 -20.00 16.22 -23.36
CA LEU A 349 -21.21 15.91 -24.09
C LEU A 349 -22.25 17.03 -23.95
N GLU A 350 -22.37 17.63 -22.76
CA GLU A 350 -23.19 18.83 -22.55
C GLU A 350 -22.67 20.05 -23.29
N ARG A 351 -21.35 20.28 -23.33
CA ARG A 351 -20.74 21.37 -24.11
C ARG A 351 -21.07 21.23 -25.60
N CYS A 352 -20.94 20.02 -26.15
CA CYS A 352 -21.27 19.76 -27.54
C CYS A 352 -22.78 19.88 -27.82
N ARG A 353 -23.66 19.43 -26.92
CA ARG A 353 -25.12 19.63 -27.05
C ARG A 353 -25.51 21.11 -27.06
N LYS A 354 -24.89 21.91 -26.19
CA LYS A 354 -25.09 23.37 -26.14
C LYS A 354 -24.59 24.04 -27.43
N ALA A 355 -23.40 23.68 -27.91
CA ALA A 355 -22.84 24.21 -29.15
C ALA A 355 -23.67 23.83 -30.39
N THR A 356 -24.14 22.58 -30.48
CA THR A 356 -25.01 22.09 -31.56
C THR A 356 -26.41 22.72 -31.54
N ALA A 357 -26.98 22.99 -30.35
CA ALA A 357 -28.23 23.75 -30.22
C ALA A 357 -28.09 25.23 -30.63
N GLN A 358 -26.94 25.85 -30.32
CA GLN A 358 -26.60 27.21 -30.75
C GLN A 358 -26.37 27.28 -32.27
N TRP A 359 -25.77 26.24 -32.87
CA TRP A 359 -25.61 26.12 -34.31
C TRP A 359 -26.95 25.86 -35.04
N GLY A 360 -27.82 25.01 -34.51
CA GLY A 360 -29.14 24.72 -35.08
C GLY A 360 -30.10 25.92 -35.09
N THR A 361 -29.91 26.88 -34.17
CA THR A 361 -30.68 28.13 -34.13
C THR A 361 -30.14 29.22 -35.07
N GLY A 362 -28.89 29.10 -35.57
CA GLY A 362 -28.31 30.00 -36.57
C GLY A 362 -28.54 29.59 -38.03
N HIS A 363 -28.81 28.31 -38.31
CA HIS A 363 -29.00 27.80 -39.68
C HIS A 363 -30.44 27.86 -40.20
N ALA A 364 -31.44 28.14 -39.36
CA ALA A 364 -32.82 28.31 -39.81
C ALA A 364 -33.07 29.64 -40.55
N ASN A 365 -32.07 30.53 -40.65
CA ASN A 365 -32.17 31.83 -41.34
C ASN A 365 -31.21 31.98 -42.54
N HIS A 366 -30.45 30.95 -42.92
CA HIS A 366 -29.49 31.04 -44.03
C HIS A 366 -29.65 29.94 -45.08
N THR A 367 -30.90 29.65 -45.46
CA THR A 367 -31.23 28.87 -46.66
C THR A 367 -32.23 29.60 -47.54
N GLN A 368 -32.03 30.91 -47.74
CA GLN A 368 -32.62 31.64 -48.86
C GLN A 368 -31.70 32.81 -49.22
N ASN A 369 -30.60 32.48 -49.90
CA ASN A 369 -30.06 33.20 -51.06
C ASN A 369 -28.63 32.70 -51.30
N GLY A 370 -28.39 32.25 -52.53
CA GLY A 370 -27.05 31.94 -53.01
C GLY A 370 -26.18 33.20 -53.08
N ALA A 371 -24.87 32.96 -53.06
CA ALA A 371 -23.77 33.93 -53.02
C ALA A 371 -23.52 34.54 -51.64
N ASP A 372 -22.64 33.87 -50.86
CA ASP A 372 -21.45 34.48 -50.24
C ASP A 372 -20.87 33.51 -49.19
N ALA A 373 -19.80 32.82 -49.57
CA ALA A 373 -18.90 32.16 -48.62
C ALA A 373 -17.83 33.20 -48.22
N PRO A 374 -17.92 33.79 -47.01
CA PRO A 374 -16.92 33.49 -45.99
C PRO A 374 -17.45 33.69 -44.57
N SER A 375 -17.94 32.62 -43.93
CA SER A 375 -18.29 32.67 -42.48
C SER A 375 -18.02 31.35 -41.74
N LEU A 376 -17.55 30.31 -42.43
CA LEU A 376 -17.22 29.02 -41.81
C LEU A 376 -15.85 29.01 -41.10
N LEU A 377 -15.01 30.02 -41.29
CA LEU A 377 -13.67 30.10 -40.69
C LEU A 377 -13.56 31.03 -39.47
N SER A 378 -14.53 31.91 -39.23
CA SER A 378 -14.48 32.83 -38.09
C SER A 378 -14.82 32.16 -36.74
N GLY A 379 -15.50 31.00 -36.76
CA GLY A 379 -15.78 30.23 -35.56
C GLY A 379 -14.63 29.33 -35.08
N LEU A 380 -13.70 28.97 -35.98
CA LEU A 380 -12.57 28.08 -35.67
C LEU A 380 -11.40 28.80 -35.00
N THR A 381 -11.24 30.11 -35.20
CA THR A 381 -10.18 30.90 -34.56
C THR A 381 -10.41 31.12 -33.06
N SER A 382 -11.65 31.05 -32.59
CA SER A 382 -11.97 31.16 -31.16
C SER A 382 -11.59 29.90 -30.36
N TRP A 383 -11.40 28.75 -31.00
CA TRP A 383 -11.13 27.48 -30.30
C TRP A 383 -9.62 27.20 -30.12
N LEU A 384 -8.76 27.85 -30.92
CA LEU A 384 -7.30 27.65 -30.88
C LEU A 384 -6.51 28.77 -30.18
N GLY A 385 -7.16 29.79 -29.62
CA GLY A 385 -6.45 30.96 -29.10
C GLY A 385 -7.09 31.56 -27.84
N SER A 386 -6.83 30.97 -26.69
CA SER A 386 -6.94 31.65 -25.38
C SER A 386 -6.11 30.91 -24.34
N GLY A 387 -4.79 30.99 -24.51
CA GLY A 387 -3.81 30.66 -23.48
C GLY A 387 -2.77 31.77 -23.46
N SER A 388 -3.03 32.82 -22.69
CA SER A 388 -2.02 33.76 -22.19
C SER A 388 -1.99 33.65 -20.69
#